data_AF-D7MWB1-F1
#
_entry.id   AF-D7MWB1-F1
#
_cell.length_a   1.000
_cell.length_b   1.000
_cell.length_c   1.000
_cell.angle_alpha   90.00
_cell.angle_beta   90.00
_cell.angle_gamma   90.00
#
_symmetry.space_group_name_H-M   'P 1'
#
loop_
_entity.id
_entity.type
_entity.pdbx_description
1 polymer ?
#
loop_
_entity_poly.entity_id
_entity_poly.type
_entity_poly.pdbx_seq_one_letter_code
_entity_poly.pdbx_strand_id
1 'polypeptide(L)'
;VLAPLPIGFSVFMVHLATIPITGTGINPARSFGAAVIYNNQKAWDDQWIFWVGPFVGAAIAAFYHQFVLRAGAMKAYGSVRSQLHELHA
;
A
#
# COMPACT_ATOMS: atom_id res chain seq x y z
N VAL A 1 15.04 -5.96 1.32
CA VAL A 1 14.94 -4.54 0.89
C VAL A 1 13.65 -4.35 0.08
N LEU A 2 12.89 -3.28 0.33
CA LEU A 2 11.75 -2.89 -0.50
C LEU A 2 12.27 -2.08 -1.70
N ALA A 3 11.75 -2.34 -2.90
CA ALA A 3 12.08 -1.51 -4.08
C ALA A 3 11.23 -0.23 -4.04
N PRO A 4 11.83 0.96 -3.84
CA PRO A 4 11.07 2.19 -3.58
C PRO A 4 10.30 2.69 -4.81
N LEU A 5 10.84 2.46 -6.02
CA LEU A 5 10.27 2.99 -7.26
C LEU A 5 8.89 2.37 -7.59
N PRO A 6 8.69 1.03 -7.60
CA PRO A 6 7.36 0.45 -7.83
C PRO A 6 6.31 0.87 -6.79
N ILE A 7 6.73 1.02 -5.53
CA ILE A 7 5.85 1.48 -4.45
C ILE A 7 5.39 2.92 -4.73
N GLY A 8 6.32 3.83 -4.99
CA GLY A 8 5.99 5.23 -5.31
C GLY A 8 5.12 5.36 -6.56
N PHE A 9 5.40 4.58 -7.60
CA PHE A 9 4.62 4.62 -8.84
C PHE A 9 3.19 4.07 -8.65
N SER A 10 3.02 3.05 -7.80
CA SER A 10 1.69 2.53 -7.45
C SER A 10 0.86 3.61 -6.74
N VAL A 11 1.48 4.36 -5.82
CA VAL A 11 0.83 5.50 -5.15
C VAL A 11 0.45 6.58 -6.18
N PHE A 12 1.36 6.92 -7.10
CA PHE A 12 1.09 7.90 -8.16
C PHE A 12 -0.12 7.50 -9.03
N MET A 13 -0.17 6.25 -9.48
CA MET A 13 -1.29 5.75 -10.30
C MET A 13 -2.63 5.80 -9.55
N VAL A 14 -2.63 5.41 -8.27
CA VAL A 14 -3.86 5.49 -7.46
C VAL A 14 -4.32 6.94 -7.31
N HIS A 15 -3.40 7.88 -7.11
CA HIS A 15 -3.76 9.30 -7.04
C HIS A 15 -4.44 9.80 -8.32
N LEU A 16 -3.92 9.45 -9.50
CA LEU A 16 -4.54 9.83 -10.78
C LEU A 16 -6.00 9.37 -10.88
N ALA A 17 -6.33 8.19 -10.34
CA ALA A 17 -7.68 7.64 -10.39
C ALA A 17 -8.61 8.16 -9.27
N THR A 18 -8.09 8.38 -8.05
CA THR A 18 -8.93 8.59 -6.86
C THR A 18 -8.96 10.02 -6.33
N ILE A 19 -8.14 10.94 -6.87
CA ILE A 19 -8.23 12.38 -6.55
C ILE A 19 -9.65 12.94 -6.73
N PRO A 20 -10.36 12.75 -7.85
CA PRO A 20 -11.67 13.39 -8.05
C PRO A 20 -12.78 12.84 -7.15
N ILE A 21 -12.55 11.68 -6.51
CA ILE A 21 -13.55 11.03 -5.66
C ILE A 21 -13.37 11.46 -4.20
N THR A 22 -12.16 11.29 -3.64
CA THR A 22 -11.92 11.52 -2.20
C THR A 22 -10.63 12.30 -1.91
N GLY A 23 -9.92 12.81 -2.92
CA GLY A 23 -8.58 13.37 -2.75
C GLY A 23 -7.48 12.33 -2.46
N THR A 24 -7.80 11.03 -2.59
CA THR A 24 -6.91 9.86 -2.35
C THR A 24 -6.47 9.68 -0.90
N GLY A 25 -7.25 8.90 -0.13
CA GLY A 25 -6.98 8.61 1.29
C GLY A 25 -6.46 7.21 1.58
N ILE A 26 -5.61 6.65 0.71
CA ILE A 26 -5.03 5.30 0.87
C ILE A 26 -4.05 5.15 2.05
N ASN A 27 -3.82 6.23 2.79
CA ASN A 27 -2.93 6.26 3.95
C ASN A 27 -3.68 6.85 5.16
N PRO A 28 -4.08 6.02 6.14
CA PRO A 28 -4.83 6.47 7.31
C PRO A 28 -4.13 7.56 8.12
N ALA A 29 -2.79 7.50 8.26
CA ALA A 29 -2.02 8.51 8.99
C ALA A 29 -2.05 9.88 8.28
N ARG A 30 -1.97 9.89 6.95
CA ARG A 30 -2.10 11.10 6.13
C ARG A 30 -3.50 11.70 6.20
N SER A 31 -4.54 10.87 6.19
CA SER A 31 -5.92 11.33 6.35
C SER A 31 -6.17 11.86 7.76
N PHE A 32 -5.68 11.15 8.79
CA PHE A 32 -5.83 11.56 10.19
C PHE A 32 -5.13 12.88 10.50
N GLY A 33 -3.88 13.06 10.06
CA GLY A 33 -3.17 14.33 10.24
C GLY A 33 -3.89 15.51 9.59
N ALA A 34 -4.45 15.30 8.39
CA ALA A 34 -5.26 16.32 7.73
C ALA A 34 -6.55 16.62 8.50
N ALA A 35 -7.26 15.60 8.99
CA ALA A 35 -8.49 15.79 9.78
C ALA A 35 -8.24 16.56 11.08
N VAL A 36 -7.14 16.27 11.78
CA VAL A 36 -6.76 16.97 13.03
C VAL A 36 -6.43 18.43 12.79
N ILE A 37 -5.63 18.74 11.76
CA ILE A 37 -5.19 20.12 11.49
C ILE A 37 -6.31 20.95 10.87
N TYR A 38 -7.12 20.36 9.99
CA TYR A 38 -8.23 21.05 9.34
C TYR A 38 -9.44 21.22 10.27
N ASN A 39 -9.64 20.27 11.20
CA ASN A 39 -10.64 20.29 12.28
C ASN A 39 -12.04 20.73 11.86
N ASN A 40 -12.58 20.10 10.81
CA ASN A 40 -13.93 20.35 10.30
C ASN A 40 -14.83 19.14 10.60
N GLN A 41 -16.09 19.37 11.00
CA GLN A 41 -17.06 18.32 11.31
C GLN A 41 -17.21 17.32 10.16
N LYS A 42 -17.38 17.82 8.93
CA LYS A 42 -17.50 16.94 7.76
C LYS A 42 -16.28 16.05 7.53
N ALA A 43 -15.08 16.56 7.81
CA ALA A 43 -13.85 15.79 7.66
C ALA A 43 -13.78 14.65 8.69
N TRP A 44 -14.24 14.89 9.92
CA TRP A 44 -14.34 13.88 10.96
C TRP A 44 -15.44 12.84 10.67
N ASP A 45 -16.57 13.27 10.12
CA ASP A 45 -17.68 12.38 9.73
C ASP A 45 -17.25 11.38 8.64
N ASP A 46 -16.44 11.82 7.68
CA ASP A 46 -15.95 10.98 6.58
C ASP A 46 -14.66 10.21 6.95
N GLN A 47 -14.03 10.51 8.09
CA GLN A 47 -12.69 10.00 8.45
C GLN A 47 -12.63 8.48 8.59
N TRP A 48 -13.71 7.84 9.02
CA TRP A 48 -13.75 6.39 9.23
C TRP A 48 -13.50 5.60 7.92
N ILE A 49 -13.90 6.15 6.78
CA ILE A 49 -13.73 5.53 5.45
C ILE A 49 -12.24 5.37 5.14
N PHE A 50 -11.42 6.34 5.55
CA PHE A 50 -9.97 6.32 5.35
C PHE A 50 -9.22 5.40 6.31
N TRP A 51 -9.91 4.76 7.25
CA TRP A 51 -9.36 3.66 8.04
C TRP A 51 -9.85 2.31 7.52
N VAL A 52 -11.17 2.15 7.40
CA VAL A 52 -11.78 0.89 6.97
C VAL A 52 -11.36 0.52 5.55
N GLY A 53 -11.42 1.46 4.60
CA GLY A 53 -11.05 1.22 3.21
C GLY A 53 -9.61 0.72 3.04
N PRO A 54 -8.58 1.45 3.53
CA PRO A 54 -7.19 1.02 3.42
C PRO A 54 -6.89 -0.29 4.13
N PHE A 55 -7.47 -0.55 5.31
CA PHE A 55 -7.24 -1.82 6.01
C PHE A 55 -7.86 -3.01 5.29
N VAL A 56 -9.08 -2.88 4.77
CA VAL A 56 -9.72 -3.93 3.98
C VAL A 56 -8.92 -4.19 2.70
N GLY A 57 -8.51 -3.14 1.99
CA GLY A 57 -7.67 -3.28 0.80
C GLY A 57 -6.33 -3.96 1.08
N ALA A 58 -5.66 -3.58 2.17
CA ALA A 58 -4.40 -4.18 2.59
C ALA A 58 -4.57 -5.67 2.97
N ALA A 59 -5.64 -6.02 3.68
CA ALA A 59 -5.93 -7.41 4.05
C ALA A 59 -6.18 -8.28 2.80
N ILE A 60 -6.97 -7.79 1.84
CA ILE A 60 -7.23 -8.49 0.58
C ILE A 60 -5.94 -8.65 -0.22
N ALA A 61 -5.12 -7.61 -0.33
CA ALA A 61 -3.85 -7.66 -1.04
C ALA A 61 -2.87 -8.66 -0.41
N ALA A 62 -2.78 -8.68 0.93
CA ALA A 62 -1.96 -9.64 1.66
C ALA A 62 -2.46 -11.08 1.42
N PHE A 63 -3.78 -11.31 1.53
CA PHE A 63 -4.36 -12.62 1.29
C PHE A 63 -4.12 -13.11 -0.14
N TYR A 64 -4.36 -12.25 -1.14
CA TYR A 64 -4.14 -12.57 -2.55
C TYR A 64 -2.67 -12.92 -2.82
N HIS A 65 -1.73 -12.10 -2.33
CA HIS A 65 -0.31 -12.34 -2.54
C HIS A 65 0.19 -13.62 -1.86
N GLN A 66 -0.29 -13.93 -0.66
CA GLN A 66 0.17 -15.08 0.12
C GLN A 66 -0.49 -16.39 -0.29
N PHE A 67 -1.81 -16.42 -0.46
CA PHE A 67 -2.55 -17.68 -0.64
C PHE A 67 -2.86 -18.00 -2.09
N VAL A 68 -3.18 -16.98 -2.90
CA VAL A 68 -3.51 -17.17 -4.32
C VAL A 68 -2.24 -17.24 -5.15
N LEU A 69 -1.37 -16.25 -5.04
CA LEU A 69 -0.13 -16.20 -5.82
C LEU A 69 1.02 -17.04 -5.24
N ARG A 70 0.92 -17.45 -3.96
CA ARG A 70 2.01 -18.13 -3.21
C ARG A 70 3.38 -17.46 -3.40
N ALA A 71 3.39 -16.14 -3.52
CA ALA A 71 4.58 -15.39 -3.93
C ALA A 71 5.70 -15.39 -2.87
N GLY A 72 5.44 -15.89 -1.66
CA GLY A 72 6.49 -16.19 -0.67
C GLY A 72 7.52 -17.20 -1.19
N ALA A 73 7.09 -18.23 -1.93
CA ALA A 73 7.99 -19.23 -2.51
C ALA A 73 8.84 -18.63 -3.65
N MET A 74 8.26 -17.76 -4.48
CA MET A 74 8.99 -17.07 -5.55
C MET A 74 10.07 -16.13 -5.01
N LYS A 75 9.79 -15.42 -3.91
CA LYS A 75 10.75 -14.53 -3.26
C LYS A 75 11.91 -15.31 -2.63
N ALA A 76 11.63 -16.47 -2.03
CA ALA A 76 12.65 -17.36 -1.50
C ALA A 76 13.56 -17.91 -2.61
N TYR A 77 12.99 -18.36 -3.73
CA TYR A 77 13.76 -18.87 -4.87
C TYR A 77 14.65 -17.79 -5.51
N GLY A 78 14.13 -16.56 -5.69
CA GLY A 78 14.89 -15.43 -6.20
C GLY A 78 16.07 -15.04 -5.29
N SER A 79 15.87 -15.09 -3.97
CA SER A 79 16.93 -14.83 -2.98
C SER A 79 18.06 -15.87 -3.06
N VAL A 80 17.71 -17.16 -3.10
CA VAL A 80 18.70 -18.25 -3.21
C VAL A 80 19.49 -18.13 -4.51
N ARG A 81 18.81 -17.84 -5.63
CA ARG A 81 19.46 -17.62 -6.92
C ARG A 81 20.45 -16.43 -6.89
N SER A 82 20.09 -15.32 -6.26
CA SER A 82 20.98 -14.16 -6.08
C SER A 82 22.24 -14.54 -5.30
N GLN A 83 22.07 -15.25 -4.18
CA GLN A 83 23.19 -15.69 -3.33
C GLN A 83 24.13 -16.65 -4.07
N LEU A 84 23.59 -17.55 -4.90
CA LEU A 84 24.41 -18.44 -5.74
C LEU A 84 25.21 -17.69 -6.81
N HIS A 85 24.62 -16.65 -7.41
CA HIS A 85 25.35 -15.80 -8.37
C HIS A 85 26.47 -15.00 -7.68
N GLU A 86 26.25 -14.52 -6.46
CA GLU A 86 27.28 -13.84 -5.66
C GLU A 86 28.41 -14.79 -5.21
N LEU A 87 28.10 -16.06 -4.95
CA LEU A 87 29.11 -17.06 -4.54
C LEU A 87 30.05 -17.49 -5.67
N HIS A 88 29.62 -17.32 -6.92
CA HIS A 88 30.36 -17.70 -8.12
C HIS A 88 31.02 -16.52 -8.85
N ALA A 89 30.93 -15.30 -8.30
CA ALA A 89 31.57 -14.08 -8.81
C ALA A 89 32.84 -13.77 -8.00
#